data_AF-A0A3Q8X546-F1
#
_entry.id   AF-A0A3Q8X546-F1
#
_cell.length_a   1.000
_cell.length_b   1.000
_cell.length_c   1.000
_cell.angle_alpha   90.00
_cell.angle_beta   90.00
_cell.angle_gamma   90.00
#
_symmetry.space_group_name_H-M   'P 1'
#
loop_
_entity.id
_entity.type
_entity.pdbx_description
1 polymer ?
#
loop_
_entity_poly.entity_id
_entity_poly.type
_entity_poly.pdbx_seq_one_letter_code
_entity_poly.pdbx_strand_id
1 'polypeptide(L)'
;MMVDMFANTANAILIIREQQNSRYIHDCTKSFCHVTGFNQEALIGSRLLSMPDSAISELWPLIDQMCGMISDKLPESHAEMDLTAPGNMHIFAELHVKPIRYANDSYYLLTFRDRSEHKWIDDLLVKHRLELSLVLTSAGSITSMRSYHEPIPFDRQTITMQPGQKFVADSDRERVRAILNTLRSRSDAAAESLSFKLQLFEDQYLAHALIKPFFYPDGSFRCFAVCILSVETLDQSDDKPIRNMTIAMEEYGQDEMNEPSFKLRLLMLKRNMTVTKLAETTQISLTTISNIRNGKIKKPQRLTAHLIAEQLGVSPDDIWGPI
;
A
#
# COMPACT_ATOMS: atom_id res chain seq x y z
N MET A 1 -22.01 24.62 -1.68
CA MET A 1 -21.76 23.90 -2.96
C MET A 1 -20.30 23.48 -3.13
N MET A 2 -19.29 24.37 -3.19
CA MET A 2 -17.87 23.95 -3.27
C MET A 2 -17.32 23.37 -1.93
N VAL A 3 -17.77 23.91 -0.79
CA VAL A 3 -17.45 23.43 0.56
C VAL A 3 -18.02 22.04 0.84
N ASP A 4 -19.24 21.76 0.35
CA ASP A 4 -19.89 20.43 0.52
C ASP A 4 -19.22 19.32 -0.28
N MET A 5 -18.57 19.66 -1.41
CA MET A 5 -17.83 18.68 -2.21
C MET A 5 -16.50 18.30 -1.55
N PHE A 6 -15.81 19.26 -0.93
CA PHE A 6 -14.56 19.00 -0.21
C PHE A 6 -14.80 18.13 1.03
N ALA A 7 -15.77 18.49 1.87
CA ALA A 7 -16.05 17.78 3.12
C ALA A 7 -16.40 16.30 2.94
N ASN A 8 -16.92 15.91 1.77
CA ASN A 8 -17.37 14.56 1.44
C ASN A 8 -16.44 13.81 0.47
N THR A 9 -15.23 14.32 0.17
CA THR A 9 -14.29 13.55 -0.66
C THR A 9 -13.83 12.29 0.06
N ALA A 10 -13.70 11.18 -0.67
CA ALA A 10 -13.19 9.93 -0.13
C ALA A 10 -11.72 10.03 0.34
N ASN A 11 -10.94 10.97 -0.22
CA ASN A 11 -9.55 11.17 0.14
C ASN A 11 -9.42 11.85 1.51
N ALA A 12 -8.51 11.37 2.34
CA ALA A 12 -8.15 12.00 3.59
C ALA A 12 -7.27 13.23 3.31
N ILE A 13 -7.87 14.41 3.39
CA ILE A 13 -7.22 15.70 3.10
C ILE A 13 -7.31 16.63 4.31
N LEU A 14 -6.24 17.41 4.50
CA LEU A 14 -6.09 18.49 5.47
C LEU A 14 -5.63 19.77 4.73
N ILE A 15 -6.28 20.90 5.00
CA ILE A 15 -5.88 22.23 4.50
C ILE A 15 -5.21 22.98 5.64
N ILE A 16 -4.02 23.51 5.36
CA ILE A 16 -3.21 24.25 6.31
C ILE A 16 -3.08 25.68 5.79
N ARG A 17 -3.28 26.66 6.67
CA ARG A 17 -3.06 28.07 6.37
C ARG A 17 -1.83 28.55 7.13
N GLU A 18 -0.96 29.29 6.45
CA GLU A 18 0.18 29.95 7.06
C GLU A 18 -0.11 31.44 7.28
N GLN A 19 0.09 31.89 8.52
CA GLN A 19 -0.06 33.27 8.95
C GLN A 19 1.09 33.64 9.89
N GLN A 20 1.80 34.74 9.59
CA GLN A 20 2.87 35.27 10.45
C GLN A 20 3.88 34.19 10.90
N ASN A 21 4.31 33.35 9.95
CA ASN A 21 5.26 32.25 10.20
C ASN A 21 4.74 31.17 11.18
N SER A 22 3.42 31.10 11.38
CA SER A 22 2.74 30.05 12.12
C SER A 22 1.71 29.37 11.22
N ARG A 23 1.54 28.06 11.39
CA ARG A 23 0.65 27.25 10.57
C ARG A 23 -0.52 26.73 11.38
N TYR A 24 -1.71 26.89 10.81
CA TYR A 24 -2.98 26.55 11.43
C TYR A 24 -3.74 25.60 10.52
N ILE A 25 -4.45 24.66 11.13
CA ILE A 25 -5.37 23.81 10.39
C ILE A 25 -6.57 24.67 9.99
N HIS A 26 -6.76 24.86 8.69
CA HIS A 26 -7.85 25.66 8.15
C HIS A 26 -9.12 24.82 7.98
N ASP A 27 -8.98 23.62 7.43
CA ASP A 27 -10.09 22.70 7.19
C ASP A 27 -9.58 21.25 7.05
N CYS A 28 -10.46 20.27 7.20
CA CYS A 28 -10.15 18.87 6.93
C CYS A 28 -11.39 18.08 6.48
N THR A 29 -11.14 16.98 5.80
CA THR A 29 -12.19 16.07 5.32
C THR A 29 -12.62 15.09 6.41
N LYS A 30 -13.87 14.61 6.33
CA LYS A 30 -14.34 13.52 7.22
C LYS A 30 -13.47 12.27 7.10
N SER A 31 -12.98 11.97 5.89
CA SER A 31 -12.06 10.84 5.66
C SER A 31 -10.74 11.00 6.43
N PHE A 32 -10.20 12.22 6.55
CA PHE A 32 -9.00 12.46 7.37
C PHE A 32 -9.27 12.15 8.84
N CYS A 33 -10.37 12.67 9.38
CA CYS A 33 -10.81 12.37 10.74
C CYS A 33 -11.00 10.87 10.96
N HIS A 34 -11.66 10.18 10.02
CA HIS A 34 -11.90 8.75 10.11
C HIS A 34 -10.61 7.92 10.09
N VAL A 35 -9.62 8.28 9.28
CA VAL A 35 -8.34 7.55 9.19
C VAL A 35 -7.41 7.84 10.37
N THR A 36 -7.47 9.04 10.94
CA THR A 36 -6.57 9.47 12.03
C THR A 36 -7.18 9.34 13.42
N GLY A 37 -8.50 9.26 13.53
CA GLY A 37 -9.24 9.26 14.80
C GLY A 37 -9.46 10.64 15.41
N PHE A 38 -9.02 11.72 14.76
CA PHE A 38 -9.24 13.08 15.26
C PHE A 38 -10.63 13.63 14.91
N ASN A 39 -11.20 14.43 15.81
CA ASN A 39 -12.44 15.15 15.56
C ASN A 39 -12.18 16.46 14.83
N GLN A 40 -12.97 16.77 13.80
CA GLN A 40 -12.82 17.98 12.98
C GLN A 40 -12.86 19.27 13.82
N GLU A 41 -13.76 19.35 14.81
CA GLU A 41 -13.89 20.50 15.71
C GLU A 41 -12.64 20.73 16.59
N ALA A 42 -11.90 19.66 16.90
CA ALA A 42 -10.65 19.76 17.66
C ALA A 42 -9.46 20.17 16.76
N LEU A 43 -9.56 19.95 15.45
CA LEU A 43 -8.52 20.25 14.48
C LEU A 43 -8.62 21.70 13.97
N ILE A 44 -9.80 22.13 13.52
CA ILE A 44 -9.94 23.41 12.81
C ILE A 44 -9.64 24.60 13.71
N GLY A 45 -8.78 25.50 13.22
CA GLY A 45 -8.32 26.70 13.93
C GLY A 45 -7.14 26.44 14.88
N SER A 46 -6.82 25.17 15.16
CA SER A 46 -5.67 24.80 16.00
C SER A 46 -4.35 25.04 15.27
N ARG A 47 -3.33 25.48 16.03
CA ARG A 47 -1.97 25.63 15.51
C ARG A 47 -1.33 24.24 15.42
N LEU A 48 -0.67 23.93 14.30
CA LEU A 48 -0.07 22.61 14.06
C LEU A 48 0.84 22.16 15.21
N LEU A 49 1.75 23.05 15.65
CA LEU A 49 2.71 22.75 16.72
C LEU A 49 2.12 22.83 18.14
N SER A 50 0.85 23.23 18.30
CA SER A 50 0.17 23.20 19.60
C SER A 50 -0.81 22.03 19.72
N MET A 51 -0.83 21.14 18.73
CA MET A 51 -1.66 19.95 18.77
C MET A 51 -1.22 19.05 19.93
N PRO A 52 -2.16 18.46 20.69
CA PRO A 52 -1.81 17.67 21.86
C PRO A 52 -0.92 16.48 21.49
N ASP A 53 0.00 16.16 22.40
CA ASP A 53 0.81 14.94 22.42
C ASP A 53 -0.12 13.72 22.61
N SER A 54 -0.80 13.35 21.52
CA SER A 54 -1.50 12.09 21.39
C SER A 54 -0.54 11.02 20.86
N ALA A 55 -1.01 9.79 20.69
CA ALA A 55 -0.22 8.68 20.12
C ALA A 55 0.34 8.96 18.70
N ILE A 56 -0.10 10.07 18.08
CA ILE A 56 0.30 10.57 16.76
C ILE A 56 1.25 11.80 16.89
N SER A 57 2.04 11.87 17.98
CA SER A 57 2.86 13.03 18.33
C SER A 57 3.85 13.46 17.23
N GLU A 58 4.34 12.53 16.43
CA GLU A 58 5.31 12.81 15.35
C GLU A 58 4.67 13.36 14.07
N LEU A 59 3.35 13.24 13.88
CA LEU A 59 2.68 13.67 12.65
C LEU A 59 2.75 15.18 12.46
N TRP A 60 2.41 15.95 13.50
CA TRP A 60 2.28 17.39 13.38
C TRP A 60 3.63 18.10 13.14
N PRO A 61 4.71 17.77 13.87
CA PRO A 61 6.04 18.29 13.57
C PRO A 61 6.50 17.93 12.15
N LEU A 62 6.22 16.71 11.68
CA LEU A 62 6.58 16.30 10.32
C LEU A 62 5.83 17.13 9.28
N ILE A 63 4.52 17.31 9.42
CA ILE A 63 3.72 18.14 8.50
C ILE A 63 4.25 19.58 8.48
N ASP A 64 4.58 20.15 9.63
CA ASP A 64 5.15 21.50 9.72
C ASP A 64 6.49 21.59 8.98
N GLN A 65 7.38 20.62 9.18
CA GLN A 65 8.64 20.52 8.46
C GLN A 65 8.41 20.40 6.94
N MET A 66 7.50 19.53 6.50
CA MET A 66 7.15 19.36 5.08
C MET A 66 6.68 20.66 4.44
N CYS A 67 5.83 21.43 5.13
CA CYS A 67 5.38 22.74 4.65
C CYS A 67 6.56 23.72 4.52
N GLY A 68 7.51 23.68 5.46
CA GLY A 68 8.71 24.54 5.45
C GLY A 68 9.73 24.21 4.36
N MET A 69 9.73 22.99 3.84
CA MET A 69 10.61 22.57 2.73
C MET A 69 10.11 23.03 1.35
N ILE A 70 8.83 23.41 1.23
CA ILE A 70 8.24 23.80 -0.04
C ILE A 70 8.78 25.16 -0.48
N SER A 71 9.28 25.20 -1.72
CA SER A 71 9.85 26.40 -2.34
C SER A 71 9.65 26.35 -3.86
N ASP A 72 10.03 27.41 -4.58
CA ASP A 72 9.96 27.41 -6.05
C ASP A 72 10.79 26.29 -6.70
N LYS A 73 11.81 25.78 -6.00
CA LYS A 73 12.64 24.66 -6.45
C LYS A 73 12.08 23.30 -6.06
N LEU A 74 11.27 23.24 -5.00
CA LEU A 74 10.67 22.02 -4.47
C LEU A 74 9.17 22.28 -4.24
N PRO A 75 8.34 22.17 -5.30
CA PRO A 75 6.94 22.60 -5.25
C PRO A 75 6.05 21.65 -4.46
N GLU A 76 6.53 20.48 -4.08
CA GLU A 76 5.79 19.49 -3.30
C GLU A 76 6.73 18.72 -2.36
N SER A 77 6.19 18.23 -1.26
CA SER A 77 6.92 17.43 -0.28
C SER A 77 6.18 16.13 -0.01
N HIS A 78 6.94 15.06 0.16
CA HIS A 78 6.42 13.72 0.42
C HIS A 78 7.09 13.14 1.65
N ALA A 79 6.37 12.32 2.41
CA ALA A 79 6.92 11.57 3.52
C ALA A 79 6.18 10.25 3.70
N GLU A 80 6.86 9.28 4.30
CA GLU A 80 6.26 8.02 4.77
C GLU A 80 6.57 7.90 6.26
N MET A 81 5.61 7.46 7.07
CA MET A 81 5.83 7.28 8.49
C MET A 81 4.92 6.23 9.12
N ASP A 82 5.39 5.62 10.20
CA ASP A 82 4.59 4.79 11.09
C ASP A 82 3.98 5.67 12.19
N LEU A 83 2.66 5.59 12.34
CA LEU A 83 1.89 6.32 13.33
C LEU A 83 1.22 5.34 14.26
N THR A 84 1.09 5.72 15.53
CA THR A 84 0.26 4.97 16.47
C THR A 84 -1.03 5.76 16.69
N ALA A 85 -2.13 5.32 16.11
CA ALA A 85 -3.43 5.91 16.35
C ALA A 85 -3.95 5.52 17.75
N PRO A 86 -4.98 6.23 18.27
CA PRO A 86 -5.66 5.84 19.50
C PRO A 86 -6.03 4.34 19.51
N GLY A 87 -5.88 3.68 20.65
CA GLY A 87 -6.08 2.23 20.76
C GLY A 87 -4.87 1.37 20.36
N ASN A 88 -3.66 1.96 20.30
CA ASN A 88 -2.42 1.29 19.91
C ASN A 88 -2.46 0.67 18.50
N MET A 89 -3.22 1.31 17.60
CA MET A 89 -3.33 0.85 16.22
C MET A 89 -2.21 1.45 15.39
N HIS A 90 -1.39 0.60 14.78
CA HIS A 90 -0.30 1.05 13.92
C HIS A 90 -0.81 1.36 12.51
N ILE A 91 -0.52 2.56 12.03
CA ILE A 91 -0.84 3.04 10.69
C ILE A 91 0.45 3.39 9.97
N PHE A 92 0.70 2.74 8.84
CA PHE A 92 1.75 3.18 7.92
C PHE A 92 1.14 4.18 6.93
N ALA A 93 1.56 5.45 6.99
CA ALA A 93 0.99 6.55 6.24
C ALA A 93 1.95 7.11 5.18
N GLU A 94 1.44 7.34 3.98
CA GLU A 94 2.05 8.18 2.95
C GLU A 94 1.44 9.59 3.03
N LEU A 95 2.28 10.62 3.17
CA LEU A 95 1.91 12.03 3.23
C LEU A 95 2.38 12.75 1.98
N HIS A 96 1.54 13.62 1.42
CA HIS A 96 1.89 14.49 0.30
C HIS A 96 1.39 15.90 0.56
N VAL A 97 2.30 16.87 0.60
CA VAL A 97 1.98 18.30 0.79
C VAL A 97 2.30 19.07 -0.48
N LYS A 98 1.36 19.89 -0.94
CA LYS A 98 1.57 20.85 -2.03
C LYS A 98 0.95 22.21 -1.69
N PRO A 99 1.52 23.33 -2.16
CA PRO A 99 0.95 24.65 -1.95
C PRO A 99 -0.30 24.84 -2.81
N ILE A 100 -1.29 25.56 -2.28
CA ILE A 100 -2.43 26.07 -3.02
C ILE A 100 -2.42 27.59 -2.92
N ARG A 101 -2.56 28.26 -4.07
CA ARG A 101 -2.73 29.71 -4.11
C ARG A 101 -4.22 30.03 -4.00
N TYR A 102 -4.61 30.67 -2.90
CA TYR A 102 -5.96 31.20 -2.73
C TYR A 102 -5.89 32.60 -2.14
N ALA A 103 -6.33 33.60 -2.92
CA ALA A 103 -6.20 35.01 -2.58
C ALA A 103 -4.74 35.41 -2.25
N ASN A 104 -4.54 36.18 -1.17
CA ASN A 104 -3.22 36.68 -0.72
C ASN A 104 -2.61 35.84 0.42
N ASP A 105 -3.21 34.69 0.72
CA ASP A 105 -2.77 33.81 1.81
C ASP A 105 -2.04 32.58 1.27
N SER A 106 -1.06 32.11 2.03
CA SER A 106 -0.35 30.84 1.77
C SER A 106 -1.15 29.68 2.35
N TYR A 107 -1.63 28.78 1.47
CA TYR A 107 -2.27 27.53 1.86
C TYR A 107 -1.46 26.32 1.41
N TYR A 108 -1.59 25.23 2.15
CA TYR A 108 -1.05 23.92 1.81
C TYR A 108 -2.15 22.87 1.85
N LEU A 109 -2.10 21.96 0.88
CA LEU A 109 -2.93 20.77 0.82
C LEU A 109 -2.10 19.58 1.21
N LEU A 110 -2.44 18.95 2.33
CA LEU A 110 -1.91 17.66 2.74
C LEU A 110 -2.89 16.57 2.31
N THR A 111 -2.41 15.60 1.56
CA THR A 111 -3.09 14.32 1.33
C THR A 111 -2.47 13.27 2.24
N PHE A 112 -3.31 12.62 3.04
CA PHE A 112 -2.94 11.51 3.91
C PHE A 112 -3.43 10.21 3.28
N ARG A 113 -2.57 9.20 3.19
CA ARG A 113 -2.95 7.89 2.68
C ARG A 113 -2.47 6.78 3.59
N ASP A 114 -3.41 6.06 4.17
CA ASP A 114 -3.10 4.83 4.89
C ASP A 114 -2.71 3.72 3.88
N ARG A 115 -1.56 3.11 4.13
CA ARG A 115 -0.95 2.07 3.29
C ARG A 115 -0.54 0.85 4.11
N SER A 116 -1.11 0.70 5.30
CA SER A 116 -0.79 -0.37 6.25
C SER A 116 -0.94 -1.77 5.65
N GLU A 117 -1.95 -1.99 4.81
CA GLU A 117 -2.17 -3.26 4.11
C GLU A 117 -1.06 -3.55 3.09
N HIS A 118 -0.59 -2.52 2.40
CA HIS A 118 0.51 -2.65 1.43
C HIS A 118 1.85 -2.85 2.14
N LYS A 119 2.09 -2.13 3.23
CA LYS A 119 3.28 -2.30 4.06
C LYS A 119 3.37 -3.71 4.63
N TRP A 120 2.25 -4.26 5.13
CA TRP A 120 2.20 -5.63 5.61
C TRP A 120 2.48 -6.67 4.52
N ILE A 121 1.93 -6.49 3.31
CA ILE A 121 2.26 -7.33 2.15
C ILE A 121 3.75 -7.23 1.83
N ASP A 122 4.29 -6.02 1.78
CA ASP A 122 5.70 -5.77 1.46
C ASP A 122 6.63 -6.40 2.53
N ASP A 123 6.26 -6.37 3.81
CA ASP A 123 6.99 -7.05 4.89
C ASP A 123 6.91 -8.58 4.80
N LEU A 124 5.78 -9.12 4.33
CA LEU A 124 5.63 -10.55 4.06
C LEU A 124 6.47 -11.00 2.87
N LEU A 125 6.60 -10.21 1.82
CA LEU A 125 7.45 -10.53 0.65
C LEU A 125 8.91 -10.73 1.03
N VAL A 126 9.39 -10.06 2.09
CA VAL A 126 10.77 -10.24 2.58
C VAL A 126 10.93 -11.60 3.27
N LYS A 127 9.88 -12.09 3.92
CA LYS A 127 9.90 -13.29 4.77
C LYS A 127 9.43 -14.56 4.05
N HIS A 128 8.56 -14.41 3.07
CA HIS A 128 7.89 -15.49 2.37
C HIS A 128 7.88 -15.23 0.87
N ARG A 129 7.97 -16.32 0.10
CA ARG A 129 7.64 -16.31 -1.32
C ARG A 129 6.12 -16.16 -1.45
N LEU A 130 5.67 -15.12 -2.15
CA LEU A 130 4.24 -14.86 -2.38
C LEU A 130 3.96 -15.04 -3.87
N GLU A 131 2.99 -15.87 -4.23
CA GLU A 131 2.56 -16.01 -5.62
C GLU A 131 1.74 -14.79 -6.06
N LEU A 132 0.77 -14.41 -5.22
CA LEU A 132 -0.15 -13.31 -5.48
C LEU A 132 -0.47 -12.56 -4.19
N SER A 133 -0.62 -11.24 -4.28
CA SER A 133 -1.28 -10.45 -3.23
C SER A 133 -2.51 -9.74 -3.79
N LEU A 134 -3.51 -9.59 -2.94
CA LEU A 134 -4.75 -8.91 -3.26
C LEU A 134 -5.31 -8.17 -2.04
N VAL A 135 -5.94 -7.03 -2.31
CA VAL A 135 -6.63 -6.22 -1.30
C VAL A 135 -8.11 -6.24 -1.63
N LEU A 136 -8.92 -6.68 -0.66
CA LEU A 136 -10.37 -6.77 -0.77
C LEU A 136 -11.02 -5.68 0.07
N THR A 137 -11.95 -4.95 -0.54
CA THR A 137 -12.82 -4.00 0.17
C THR A 137 -13.77 -4.70 1.15
N SER A 138 -14.44 -3.93 1.99
CA SER A 138 -15.58 -4.40 2.80
C SER A 138 -16.71 -5.06 2.00
N ALA A 139 -16.88 -4.69 0.74
CA ALA A 139 -17.82 -5.30 -0.19
C ALA A 139 -17.27 -6.56 -0.89
N GLY A 140 -16.01 -6.94 -0.66
CA GLY A 140 -15.35 -8.07 -1.32
C GLY A 140 -14.88 -7.81 -2.76
N SER A 141 -14.86 -6.55 -3.19
CA SER A 141 -14.28 -6.14 -4.48
C SER A 141 -12.76 -5.98 -4.37
N ILE A 142 -12.03 -6.37 -5.41
CA ILE A 142 -10.56 -6.30 -5.47
C ILE A 142 -10.13 -4.87 -5.83
N THR A 143 -9.34 -4.21 -4.98
CA THR A 143 -8.80 -2.85 -5.24
C THR A 143 -7.35 -2.84 -5.69
N SER A 144 -6.61 -3.89 -5.35
CA SER A 144 -5.22 -4.07 -5.74
C SER A 144 -4.99 -5.57 -5.91
N MET A 145 -4.28 -5.94 -6.98
CA MET A 145 -3.83 -7.29 -7.24
C MET A 145 -2.42 -7.24 -7.84
N ARG A 146 -1.49 -8.05 -7.30
CA ARG A 146 -0.11 -8.12 -7.76
C ARG A 146 0.37 -9.57 -7.78
N SER A 147 0.81 -10.03 -8.95
CA SER A 147 1.60 -11.27 -9.08
C SER A 147 3.07 -10.94 -8.85
N TYR A 148 3.80 -11.84 -8.20
CA TYR A 148 5.24 -11.68 -7.97
C TYR A 148 6.07 -12.73 -8.70
N HIS A 149 5.45 -13.83 -9.11
CA HIS A 149 6.04 -14.86 -9.97
C HIS A 149 5.35 -14.88 -11.33
N GLU A 150 5.78 -15.79 -12.23
CA GLU A 150 5.36 -15.99 -13.64
C GLU A 150 3.93 -15.55 -13.94
N PRO A 151 3.60 -15.13 -15.18
CA PRO A 151 2.24 -14.75 -15.51
C PRO A 151 1.30 -15.93 -15.21
N ILE A 152 0.66 -15.85 -14.04
CA ILE A 152 -0.50 -16.65 -13.72
C ILE A 152 -1.41 -16.50 -14.94
N PRO A 153 -1.93 -17.59 -15.53
CA PRO A 153 -2.58 -17.60 -16.85
C PRO A 153 -3.95 -16.89 -16.86
N PHE A 154 -4.09 -15.82 -16.10
CA PHE A 154 -5.31 -15.06 -15.95
C PHE A 154 -5.12 -13.63 -16.45
N ASP A 155 -6.10 -13.18 -17.22
CA ASP A 155 -6.22 -11.79 -17.54
C ASP A 155 -6.52 -10.98 -16.27
N ARG A 156 -5.55 -10.18 -15.84
CA ARG A 156 -5.64 -9.32 -14.65
C ARG A 156 -6.81 -8.35 -14.74
N GLN A 157 -7.17 -7.91 -15.94
CA GLN A 157 -8.29 -7.00 -16.14
C GLN A 157 -9.61 -7.70 -15.84
N THR A 158 -9.79 -8.91 -16.35
CA THR A 158 -10.96 -9.75 -16.05
C THR A 158 -11.09 -10.05 -14.56
N ILE A 159 -9.99 -10.33 -13.85
CA ILE A 159 -10.05 -10.62 -12.41
C ILE A 159 -10.46 -9.40 -11.58
N THR A 160 -9.85 -8.24 -11.86
CA THR A 160 -10.08 -7.01 -11.07
C THR A 160 -11.53 -6.51 -11.21
N MET A 161 -12.18 -6.81 -12.33
CA MET A 161 -13.56 -6.40 -12.62
C MET A 161 -14.62 -7.29 -11.96
N GLN A 162 -14.24 -8.40 -11.31
CA GLN A 162 -15.18 -9.31 -10.66
C GLN A 162 -15.04 -9.29 -9.13
N PRO A 163 -16.14 -9.54 -8.38
CA PRO A 163 -16.06 -9.74 -6.93
C PRO A 163 -15.14 -10.92 -6.59
N GLY A 164 -14.28 -10.77 -5.58
CA GLY A 164 -13.29 -11.79 -5.22
C GLY A 164 -13.90 -13.16 -4.89
N GLN A 165 -15.15 -13.18 -4.41
CA GLN A 165 -15.90 -14.41 -4.09
C GLN A 165 -16.22 -15.28 -5.31
N LYS A 166 -16.19 -14.72 -6.53
CA LYS A 166 -16.40 -15.49 -7.75
C LYS A 166 -15.24 -16.42 -8.07
N PHE A 167 -14.05 -16.11 -7.55
CA PHE A 167 -12.86 -16.94 -7.72
C PHE A 167 -12.73 -18.03 -6.68
N VAL A 168 -13.60 -18.05 -5.65
CA VAL A 168 -13.70 -19.17 -4.72
C VAL A 168 -14.68 -20.18 -5.31
N ALA A 169 -14.26 -21.45 -5.39
CA ALA A 169 -15.11 -22.54 -5.84
C ALA A 169 -16.38 -22.62 -5.00
N ASP A 170 -17.49 -23.01 -5.64
CA ASP A 170 -18.81 -23.03 -4.97
C ASP A 170 -18.80 -23.88 -3.70
N SER A 171 -18.05 -24.99 -3.70
CA SER A 171 -17.90 -25.89 -2.55
C SER A 171 -17.28 -25.22 -1.32
N ASP A 172 -16.46 -24.18 -1.51
CA ASP A 172 -15.73 -23.49 -0.44
C ASP A 172 -16.27 -22.09 -0.13
N ARG A 173 -17.19 -21.57 -0.95
CA ARG A 173 -17.61 -20.16 -0.86
C ARG A 173 -18.22 -19.80 0.49
N GLU A 174 -19.13 -20.64 1.01
CA GLU A 174 -19.75 -20.39 2.32
C GLU A 174 -18.75 -20.45 3.46
N ARG A 175 -17.84 -21.44 3.42
CA ARG A 175 -16.79 -21.62 4.42
C ARG A 175 -15.83 -20.44 4.45
N VAL A 176 -15.32 -20.02 3.28
CA VAL A 176 -14.43 -18.86 3.16
C VAL A 176 -15.15 -17.59 3.63
N ARG A 177 -16.41 -17.40 3.25
CA ARG A 177 -17.22 -16.25 3.70
C ARG A 177 -17.41 -16.24 5.22
N ALA A 178 -17.68 -17.39 5.84
CA ALA A 178 -17.81 -17.51 7.28
C ALA A 178 -16.50 -17.12 7.99
N ILE A 179 -15.36 -17.61 7.50
CA ILE A 179 -14.04 -17.28 8.06
C ILE A 179 -13.73 -15.79 7.93
N LEU A 180 -13.98 -15.18 6.76
CA LEU A 180 -13.82 -13.74 6.58
C LEU A 180 -14.73 -12.94 7.53
N ASN A 181 -15.98 -13.37 7.73
CA ASN A 181 -16.87 -12.71 8.69
C ASN A 181 -16.35 -12.82 10.13
N THR A 182 -15.82 -13.98 10.53
CA THR A 182 -15.19 -14.17 11.83
C THR A 182 -13.99 -13.25 11.99
N LEU A 183 -13.08 -13.22 11.02
CA LEU A 183 -11.90 -12.33 11.01
C LEU A 183 -12.28 -10.86 11.12
N ARG A 184 -13.35 -10.44 10.43
CA ARG A 184 -13.88 -9.07 10.52
C ARG A 184 -14.38 -8.72 11.92
N SER A 185 -14.85 -9.70 12.69
CA SER A 185 -15.37 -9.48 14.05
C SER A 185 -14.32 -9.61 15.16
N ARG A 186 -13.10 -10.03 14.82
CA ARG A 186 -12.00 -10.18 15.80
C ARG A 186 -11.37 -8.84 16.14
N SER A 187 -10.99 -8.67 17.40
CA SER A 187 -10.34 -7.46 17.92
C SER A 187 -8.81 -7.45 17.76
N ASP A 188 -8.19 -8.61 17.56
CA ASP A 188 -6.72 -8.76 17.55
C ASP A 188 -6.06 -8.48 16.19
N ALA A 189 -6.87 -8.29 15.14
CA ALA A 189 -6.43 -8.03 13.76
C ALA A 189 -5.31 -8.97 13.27
N ALA A 190 -5.27 -10.19 13.81
CA ALA A 190 -4.24 -11.17 13.51
C ALA A 190 -4.43 -11.73 12.09
N ALA A 191 -3.31 -12.08 11.45
CA ALA A 191 -3.36 -12.81 10.18
C ALA A 191 -3.76 -14.28 10.44
N GLU A 192 -4.55 -14.85 9.54
CA GLU A 192 -5.00 -16.24 9.62
C GLU A 192 -4.67 -16.97 8.31
N SER A 193 -4.19 -18.21 8.45
CA SER A 193 -3.90 -19.09 7.32
C SER A 193 -5.18 -19.79 6.87
N LEU A 194 -5.45 -19.75 5.57
CA LEU A 194 -6.63 -20.34 4.97
C LEU A 194 -6.24 -21.11 3.71
N SER A 195 -6.71 -22.35 3.64
CA SER A 195 -6.65 -23.16 2.42
C SER A 195 -8.03 -23.25 1.80
N PHE A 196 -8.15 -23.00 0.50
CA PHE A 196 -9.43 -23.03 -0.20
C PHE A 196 -9.28 -23.32 -1.69
N LYS A 197 -10.33 -23.89 -2.28
CA LYS A 197 -10.41 -24.15 -3.71
C LYS A 197 -10.72 -22.84 -4.45
N LEU A 198 -9.80 -22.42 -5.30
CA LEU A 198 -10.00 -21.38 -6.30
C LEU A 198 -10.64 -22.00 -7.55
N GLN A 199 -11.66 -21.33 -8.08
CA GLN A 199 -12.24 -21.62 -9.39
C GLN A 199 -11.84 -20.49 -10.33
N LEU A 200 -11.04 -20.80 -11.33
CA LEU A 200 -10.58 -19.85 -12.33
C LEU A 200 -10.91 -20.41 -13.69
N PHE A 201 -11.93 -19.84 -14.33
CA PHE A 201 -12.52 -20.38 -15.55
C PHE A 201 -13.01 -21.83 -15.32
N GLU A 202 -12.49 -22.80 -16.08
CA GLU A 202 -12.86 -24.23 -15.97
C GLU A 202 -11.96 -25.01 -15.00
N ASP A 203 -10.85 -24.41 -14.57
CA ASP A 203 -9.84 -25.07 -13.73
C ASP A 203 -10.05 -24.80 -12.23
N GLN A 204 -9.72 -25.80 -11.42
CA GLN A 204 -9.70 -25.70 -9.96
C GLN A 204 -8.29 -25.79 -9.41
N TYR A 205 -8.03 -24.97 -8.41
CA TYR A 205 -6.75 -24.93 -7.73
C TYR A 205 -6.93 -24.94 -6.23
N LEU A 206 -6.07 -25.63 -5.49
CA LEU A 206 -5.97 -25.49 -4.05
C LEU A 206 -5.01 -24.33 -3.74
N ALA A 207 -5.53 -23.26 -3.16
CA ALA A 207 -4.73 -22.12 -2.76
C ALA A 207 -4.51 -22.10 -1.25
N HIS A 208 -3.27 -21.83 -0.85
CA HIS A 208 -2.90 -21.55 0.53
C HIS A 208 -2.61 -20.06 0.67
N ALA A 209 -3.34 -19.38 1.56
CA ALA A 209 -3.26 -17.94 1.72
C ALA A 209 -3.14 -17.50 3.19
N LEU A 210 -2.49 -16.37 3.41
CA LEU A 210 -2.57 -15.60 4.65
C LEU A 210 -3.53 -14.43 4.45
N ILE A 211 -4.50 -14.30 5.34
CA ILE A 211 -5.52 -13.26 5.29
C ILE A 211 -5.42 -12.43 6.55
N LYS A 212 -5.30 -11.11 6.41
CA LYS A 212 -5.27 -10.18 7.53
C LYS A 212 -6.36 -9.11 7.39
N PRO A 213 -7.23 -8.92 8.39
CA PRO A 213 -8.15 -7.79 8.43
C PRO A 213 -7.44 -6.50 8.83
N PHE A 214 -7.88 -5.38 8.25
CA PHE A 214 -7.46 -4.04 8.61
C PHE A 214 -8.67 -3.22 9.03
N PHE A 215 -8.48 -2.38 10.04
CA PHE A 215 -9.52 -1.59 10.67
C PHE A 215 -9.12 -0.11 10.67
N TYR A 216 -10.13 0.75 10.81
CA TYR A 216 -9.92 2.15 11.12
C TYR A 216 -9.74 2.35 12.63
N PRO A 217 -9.22 3.51 13.10
CA PRO A 217 -9.04 3.79 14.52
C PRO A 217 -10.33 3.71 15.35
N ASP A 218 -11.49 3.88 14.73
CA ASP A 218 -12.81 3.72 15.36
C ASP A 218 -13.24 2.25 15.52
N GLY A 219 -12.39 1.30 15.11
CA GLY A 219 -12.65 -0.13 15.13
C GLY A 219 -13.51 -0.64 13.97
N SER A 220 -13.97 0.24 13.08
CA SER A 220 -14.74 -0.18 11.91
C SER A 220 -13.84 -0.91 10.90
N PHE A 221 -14.41 -1.91 10.25
CA PHE A 221 -13.67 -2.73 9.29
C PHE A 221 -13.39 -1.97 7.99
N ARG A 222 -12.12 -1.99 7.55
CA ARG A 222 -11.68 -1.36 6.30
C ARG A 222 -11.62 -2.34 5.13
N CYS A 223 -10.71 -3.31 5.22
CA CYS A 223 -10.35 -4.19 4.12
C CYS A 223 -9.65 -5.46 4.60
N PHE A 224 -9.55 -6.45 3.72
CA PHE A 224 -8.64 -7.58 3.89
C PHE A 224 -7.42 -7.40 2.99
N ALA A 225 -6.24 -7.71 3.52
CA ALA A 225 -5.10 -8.08 2.70
C ALA A 225 -5.02 -9.60 2.64
N VAL A 226 -4.83 -10.12 1.45
CA VAL A 226 -4.71 -11.56 1.20
C VAL A 226 -3.42 -11.80 0.43
N CYS A 227 -2.59 -12.69 0.95
CA CYS A 227 -1.34 -13.12 0.34
C CYS A 227 -1.44 -14.61 0.04
N ILE A 228 -1.51 -14.97 -1.24
CA ILE A 228 -1.45 -16.36 -1.69
C ILE A 228 0.02 -16.80 -1.66
N LEU A 229 0.30 -17.81 -0.85
CA LEU A 229 1.63 -18.37 -0.64
C LEU A 229 1.94 -19.46 -1.66
N SER A 230 0.95 -20.29 -2.01
CA SER A 230 1.08 -21.35 -3.00
C SER A 230 -0.28 -21.66 -3.62
N VAL A 231 -0.22 -22.23 -4.83
CA VAL A 231 -1.38 -22.66 -5.62
C VAL A 231 -1.04 -24.01 -6.25
N GLU A 232 -1.87 -25.01 -6.02
CA GLU A 232 -1.73 -26.38 -6.55
C GLU A 232 -2.90 -26.72 -7.48
N THR A 233 -2.65 -27.46 -8.55
CA THR A 233 -3.72 -27.86 -9.49
C THR A 233 -4.49 -29.06 -8.95
N LEU A 234 -5.82 -29.01 -9.03
CA LEU A 234 -6.70 -30.15 -8.73
C LEU A 234 -7.15 -30.78 -10.04
N ASP A 235 -6.96 -32.09 -10.19
CA ASP A 235 -7.43 -32.80 -11.38
C ASP A 235 -8.90 -33.24 -11.17
N GLN A 236 -9.72 -33.20 -12.22
CA GLN A 236 -11.18 -33.37 -12.10
C GLN A 236 -11.60 -34.81 -11.74
N SER A 237 -10.68 -35.78 -11.75
CA SER A 237 -10.96 -37.21 -11.57
C SER A 237 -10.61 -37.80 -10.20
N ASP A 238 -9.84 -37.08 -9.37
CA ASP A 238 -9.51 -37.49 -8.01
C ASP A 238 -9.21 -36.23 -7.21
N ASP A 239 -9.84 -36.05 -6.05
CA ASP A 239 -9.71 -34.88 -5.16
C ASP A 239 -8.33 -34.82 -4.45
N LYS A 240 -7.29 -35.29 -5.15
CA LYS A 240 -5.89 -35.40 -4.72
C LYS A 240 -5.03 -34.50 -5.62
N PRO A 241 -4.14 -33.67 -5.04
CA PRO A 241 -3.23 -32.83 -5.82
C PRO A 241 -2.29 -33.73 -6.64
N ILE A 242 -2.36 -33.63 -7.97
CA ILE A 242 -1.62 -34.52 -8.89
C ILE A 242 -0.24 -33.96 -9.23
N ARG A 243 -0.07 -32.66 -9.06
CA ARG A 243 1.23 -32.02 -9.03
C ARG A 243 1.24 -31.07 -7.86
N ASN A 244 2.10 -31.37 -6.89
CA ASN A 244 2.77 -30.26 -6.25
C ASN A 244 3.38 -29.46 -7.40
N MET A 245 2.97 -28.21 -7.60
CA MET A 245 4.03 -27.22 -7.79
C MET A 245 4.80 -27.22 -6.47
N THR A 246 5.63 -28.25 -6.26
CA THR A 246 6.83 -28.08 -5.47
C THR A 246 7.65 -27.23 -6.41
N ILE A 247 7.47 -25.92 -6.33
CA ILE A 247 8.68 -25.12 -6.39
C ILE A 247 9.40 -25.61 -5.16
N ALA A 248 10.33 -26.54 -5.40
CA ALA A 248 11.23 -27.04 -4.39
C ALA A 248 11.75 -25.83 -3.60
N MET A 249 12.11 -26.07 -2.35
CA MET A 249 12.87 -25.14 -1.51
C MET A 249 14.27 -24.88 -2.09
N GLU A 250 14.35 -24.56 -3.37
CA GLU A 250 15.53 -24.22 -4.14
C GLU A 250 15.45 -22.73 -4.44
N GLU A 251 16.58 -22.09 -4.21
CA GLU A 251 16.82 -20.67 -4.39
C GLU A 251 16.19 -20.14 -5.67
N TYR A 252 15.61 -18.92 -5.60
CA TYR A 252 15.02 -18.14 -6.71
C TYR A 252 15.42 -18.66 -8.09
N GLY A 253 14.46 -19.15 -8.88
CA GLY A 253 14.74 -19.63 -10.24
C GLY A 253 15.49 -18.56 -11.03
N GLN A 254 16.54 -18.95 -11.77
CA GLN A 254 17.43 -18.02 -12.48
C GLN A 254 16.68 -17.07 -13.44
N ASP A 255 15.50 -17.47 -13.92
CA ASP A 255 14.64 -16.64 -14.77
C ASP A 255 13.78 -15.62 -13.99
N GLU A 256 13.48 -15.86 -12.71
CA GLU A 256 12.68 -14.96 -11.85
C GLU A 256 13.53 -13.80 -11.30
N MET A 257 14.83 -14.06 -11.11
CA MET A 257 15.87 -13.03 -10.97
C MET A 257 16.13 -12.29 -12.30
N ASN A 258 15.18 -12.15 -13.23
CA ASN A 258 15.34 -11.27 -14.39
C ASN A 258 14.32 -10.12 -14.45
N GLU A 259 13.26 -10.08 -13.65
CA GLU A 259 12.34 -8.94 -13.67
C GLU A 259 12.91 -7.73 -12.89
N PRO A 260 13.20 -6.58 -13.54
CA PRO A 260 13.84 -5.46 -12.86
C PRO A 260 12.97 -4.80 -11.79
N SER A 261 11.64 -4.83 -11.97
CA SER A 261 10.68 -4.25 -11.02
C SER A 261 10.67 -5.02 -9.70
N PHE A 262 10.81 -6.36 -9.78
CA PHE A 262 10.87 -7.24 -8.62
C PHE A 262 12.21 -7.11 -7.91
N LYS A 263 13.32 -7.16 -8.65
CA LYS A 263 14.66 -6.92 -8.10
C LYS A 263 14.77 -5.60 -7.38
N LEU A 264 14.28 -4.53 -8.00
CA LEU A 264 14.31 -3.21 -7.40
C LEU A 264 13.53 -3.18 -6.08
N ARG A 265 12.32 -3.75 -6.04
CA ARG A 265 11.53 -3.85 -4.80
C ARG A 265 12.26 -4.64 -3.72
N LEU A 266 12.81 -5.82 -4.07
CA LEU A 266 13.51 -6.67 -3.13
C LEU A 266 14.77 -5.98 -2.56
N LEU A 267 15.52 -5.28 -3.41
CA LEU A 267 16.70 -4.52 -2.99
C LEU A 267 16.33 -3.33 -2.11
N MET A 268 15.29 -2.58 -2.49
CA MET A 268 14.76 -1.48 -1.68
C MET A 268 14.33 -1.98 -0.29
N LEU A 269 13.60 -3.09 -0.23
CA LEU A 269 13.19 -3.70 1.04
C LEU A 269 14.38 -4.17 1.87
N LYS A 270 15.34 -4.91 1.28
CA LYS A 270 16.56 -5.36 1.97
C LYS A 270 17.40 -4.22 2.54
N ARG A 271 17.35 -3.05 1.92
CA ARG A 271 18.09 -1.85 2.34
C ARG A 271 17.26 -0.89 3.19
N ASN A 272 16.03 -1.25 3.59
CA ASN A 272 15.09 -0.35 4.27
C ASN A 272 14.97 1.01 3.54
N MET A 273 14.92 0.96 2.21
CA MET A 273 14.87 2.11 1.33
C MET A 273 13.45 2.31 0.82
N THR A 274 12.84 3.44 1.17
CA THR A 274 11.50 3.81 0.69
C THR A 274 11.58 4.49 -0.67
N VAL A 275 10.43 4.61 -1.36
CA VAL A 275 10.37 5.34 -2.64
C VAL A 275 10.71 6.81 -2.43
N THR A 276 10.21 7.40 -1.34
CA THR A 276 10.48 8.79 -0.97
C THR A 276 11.96 9.02 -0.69
N LYS A 277 12.57 8.19 0.16
CA LYS A 277 13.99 8.31 0.49
C LYS A 277 14.86 8.12 -0.75
N LEU A 278 14.52 7.17 -1.61
CA LEU A 278 15.24 6.97 -2.87
C LEU A 278 15.06 8.15 -3.83
N ALA A 279 13.88 8.77 -3.89
CA ALA A 279 13.61 9.95 -4.72
C ALA A 279 14.43 11.16 -4.26
N GLU A 280 14.47 11.39 -2.94
CA GLU A 280 15.23 12.47 -2.34
C GLU A 280 16.74 12.31 -2.56
N THR A 281 17.28 11.11 -2.35
CA THR A 281 18.73 10.88 -2.49
C THR A 281 19.18 10.88 -3.95
N THR A 282 18.35 10.40 -4.88
CA THR A 282 18.68 10.36 -6.31
C THR A 282 18.28 11.62 -7.07
N GLN A 283 17.48 12.51 -6.48
CA GLN A 283 16.85 13.64 -7.17
C GLN A 283 15.98 13.22 -8.38
N ILE A 284 15.46 11.99 -8.37
CA ILE A 284 14.51 11.48 -9.36
C ILE A 284 13.10 11.66 -8.82
N SER A 285 12.15 12.04 -9.67
CA SER A 285 10.76 12.22 -9.22
C SER A 285 10.19 10.95 -8.60
N LEU A 286 9.43 11.11 -7.50
CA LEU A 286 8.75 10.03 -6.80
C LEU A 286 7.83 9.24 -7.74
N THR A 287 7.16 9.93 -8.66
CA THR A 287 6.33 9.31 -9.71
C THR A 287 7.14 8.38 -10.62
N THR A 288 8.35 8.79 -11.01
CA THR A 288 9.23 7.99 -11.85
C THR A 288 9.70 6.76 -11.10
N ILE A 289 10.19 6.91 -9.86
CA ILE A 289 10.62 5.76 -9.05
C ILE A 289 9.47 4.80 -8.79
N SER A 290 8.27 5.31 -8.47
CA SER A 290 7.06 4.50 -8.30
C SER A 290 6.71 3.74 -9.58
N ASN A 291 6.81 4.36 -10.75
CA ASN A 291 6.55 3.70 -12.03
C ASN A 291 7.60 2.63 -12.36
N ILE A 292 8.88 2.82 -12.02
CA ILE A 292 9.94 1.80 -12.18
C ILE A 292 9.70 0.64 -11.21
N ARG A 293 9.47 0.94 -9.93
CA ARG A 293 9.18 -0.04 -8.87
C ARG A 293 7.98 -0.94 -9.19
N ASN A 294 6.93 -0.37 -9.78
CA ASN A 294 5.71 -1.09 -10.14
C ASN A 294 5.76 -1.71 -11.55
N GLY A 295 6.91 -1.68 -12.24
CA GLY A 295 7.09 -2.32 -13.54
C GLY A 295 6.42 -1.63 -14.72
N LYS A 296 5.86 -0.41 -14.52
CA LYS A 296 5.35 0.43 -15.62
C LYS A 296 6.49 0.93 -16.51
N ILE A 297 7.65 1.19 -15.91
CA ILE A 297 8.90 1.49 -16.62
C ILE A 297 9.82 0.28 -16.46
N LYS A 298 9.93 -0.53 -17.52
CA LYS A 298 10.77 -1.75 -17.51
C LYS A 298 12.26 -1.45 -17.63
N LYS A 299 12.63 -0.40 -18.37
CA LYS A 299 14.00 0.07 -18.53
C LYS A 299 14.05 1.60 -18.37
N PRO A 300 14.56 2.12 -17.25
CA PRO A 300 14.76 3.56 -17.07
C PRO A 300 15.93 4.05 -17.92
N GLN A 301 16.07 5.38 -18.07
CA GLN A 301 17.24 5.96 -18.73
C GLN A 301 18.52 5.58 -18.00
N ARG A 302 19.64 5.44 -18.73
CA ARG A 302 20.93 4.99 -18.18
C ARG A 302 21.34 5.76 -16.92
N LEU A 303 21.24 7.09 -16.93
CA LEU A 303 21.54 7.92 -15.77
C LEU A 303 20.62 7.60 -14.57
N THR A 304 19.32 7.46 -14.81
CA THR A 304 18.33 7.08 -13.79
C THR A 304 18.62 5.70 -13.20
N ALA A 305 19.00 4.73 -14.03
CA ALA A 305 19.40 3.40 -13.60
C ALA A 305 20.64 3.44 -12.69
N HIS A 306 21.66 4.20 -13.09
CA HIS A 306 22.87 4.41 -12.30
C HIS A 306 22.59 5.03 -10.94
N LEU A 307 21.84 6.13 -10.89
CA LEU A 307 21.53 6.82 -9.64
C LEU A 307 20.78 5.92 -8.65
N ILE A 308 19.81 5.14 -9.15
CA ILE A 308 19.05 4.21 -8.30
C ILE A 308 19.96 3.06 -7.83
N ALA A 309 20.74 2.45 -8.72
CA ALA A 309 21.61 1.33 -8.38
C ALA A 309 22.70 1.73 -7.36
N GLU A 310 23.28 2.92 -7.53
CA GLU A 310 24.27 3.50 -6.62
C GLU A 310 23.71 3.65 -5.20
N GLN A 311 22.51 4.21 -5.05
CA GLN A 311 21.85 4.35 -3.75
C GLN A 311 21.48 3.02 -3.09
N LEU A 312 21.31 1.96 -3.88
CA LEU A 312 21.04 0.60 -3.40
C LEU A 312 22.33 -0.22 -3.20
N GLY A 313 23.49 0.33 -3.58
CA GLY A 313 24.80 -0.30 -3.46
C GLY A 313 24.96 -1.52 -4.37
N VAL A 314 24.40 -1.48 -5.58
CA VAL A 314 24.49 -2.54 -6.60
C VAL A 314 24.84 -1.96 -7.97
N SER A 315 25.20 -2.80 -8.94
CA SER A 315 25.36 -2.38 -10.33
C SER A 315 23.99 -2.20 -11.01
N PRO A 316 23.82 -1.27 -11.96
CA PRO A 316 22.60 -1.19 -12.77
C PRO A 316 22.30 -2.51 -13.50
N ASP A 317 23.35 -3.21 -13.91
CA ASP A 317 23.24 -4.49 -14.60
C ASP A 317 22.63 -5.58 -13.71
N ASP A 318 22.84 -5.48 -12.39
CA ASP A 318 22.26 -6.41 -11.43
C ASP A 318 20.73 -6.31 -11.41
N ILE A 319 20.18 -5.12 -11.64
CA ILE A 319 18.74 -4.83 -11.62
C ILE A 319 18.11 -4.97 -13.01
N TRP A 320 18.67 -4.34 -14.04
CA TRP A 320 18.05 -4.21 -15.36
C TRP A 320 18.72 -5.04 -16.46
N GLY A 321 19.80 -5.76 -16.15
CA GLY A 321 20.69 -6.36 -17.15
C GLY A 321 21.53 -5.28 -17.87
N PRO A 322 22.33 -5.65 -18.88
CA PRO A 322 23.19 -4.70 -19.58
C PRO A 322 22.41 -3.52 -20.18
N ILE A 323 22.74 -2.30 -19.74
CA ILE A 323 22.19 -1.01 -20.20
C ILE A 323 23.24 -0.20 -20.98
#